data_AF-A0A820C0E2-F1
#
_entry.id   AF-A0A820C0E2-F1
#
_cell.length_a   1.000
_cell.length_b   1.000
_cell.length_c   1.000
_cell.angle_alpha   90.00
_cell.angle_beta   90.00
_cell.angle_gamma   90.00
#
_symmetry.space_group_name_H-M   'P 1'
#
loop_
_entity.id
_entity.type
_entity.pdbx_description
1 polymer ?
#
loop_
_entity_poly.entity_id
_entity_poly.type
_entity_poly.pdbx_seq_one_letter_code
_entity_poly.pdbx_strand_id
1 'polypeptide(L)'
;RISQSVVCDYITTLTRPNAIPSGTIFELVGYWQSYLHFAKYDEELRQRIFVASQSVLKKVSTFFIEFYQRQLGYRPQFLLENHQSFKKQLSQLNSTTWIGIHVRRSDFIPIHYSSDDAYLFDAIKYYTERYPYAHFIVASDDKSYCKKLFRNRSNIFLTPQTFSVGDDLVILSLCQHSIITGGTFGWWTGYLAGGEVIHDKIYPSGCSRREYYYPPWFLIDGNVRAHKNTEYIL
;
A
#
# COMPACT_ATOMS: atom_id res chain seq x y z
N ARG A 1 -18.10 22.97 -9.56
CA ARG A 1 -17.08 22.30 -8.73
C ARG A 1 -17.50 22.48 -7.28
N ILE A 2 -17.97 21.41 -6.64
CA ILE A 2 -18.25 21.40 -5.20
C ILE A 2 -17.02 20.79 -4.56
N SER A 3 -16.50 21.43 -3.50
CA SER A 3 -15.35 20.94 -2.73
C SER A 3 -15.81 20.69 -1.31
N GLN A 4 -15.63 19.47 -0.83
CA GLN A 4 -15.81 19.11 0.57
C GLN A 4 -14.49 18.62 1.13
N SER A 5 -14.11 19.16 2.29
CA SER A 5 -12.97 18.65 3.05
C SER A 5 -13.39 17.34 3.72
N VAL A 6 -12.78 16.25 3.28
CA VAL A 6 -13.02 14.92 3.84
C VAL A 6 -11.89 14.61 4.80
N VAL A 7 -12.25 14.67 6.07
CA VAL A 7 -11.45 14.10 7.14
C VAL A 7 -11.49 12.57 6.99
N CYS A 8 -10.61 11.87 7.67
CA CYS A 8 -10.58 10.43 7.88
C CYS A 8 -11.90 9.66 8.16
N ASP A 9 -13.01 10.33 8.45
CA ASP A 9 -14.28 9.69 8.79
C ASP A 9 -15.08 9.34 7.54
N TYR A 10 -15.93 8.33 7.65
CA TYR A 10 -16.83 7.96 6.55
C TYR A 10 -17.96 8.98 6.40
N ILE A 11 -18.06 9.60 5.21
CA ILE A 11 -19.12 10.55 4.89
C ILE A 11 -20.28 9.81 4.24
N THR A 12 -21.23 9.38 5.06
CA THR A 12 -22.41 8.60 4.63
C THR A 12 -23.26 9.31 3.58
N THR A 13 -23.24 10.64 3.50
CA THR A 13 -24.01 11.39 2.49
C THR A 13 -23.45 11.22 1.08
N LEU A 14 -22.15 10.93 0.91
CA LEU A 14 -21.51 10.75 -0.40
C LEU A 14 -21.86 9.41 -1.06
N THR A 15 -22.30 8.43 -0.27
CA THR A 15 -22.60 7.08 -0.75
C THR A 15 -24.10 6.80 -0.90
N ARG A 16 -24.95 7.82 -0.69
CA ARG A 16 -26.39 7.74 -0.95
C ARG A 16 -26.67 7.71 -2.46
N PRO A 17 -27.77 7.06 -2.90
CA PRO A 17 -28.24 7.17 -4.28
C PRO A 17 -28.37 8.64 -4.68
N ASN A 18 -27.83 9.00 -5.85
CA ASN A 18 -27.84 10.37 -6.39
C ASN A 18 -27.16 11.43 -5.51
N ALA A 19 -26.23 11.03 -4.62
CA ALA A 19 -25.45 11.97 -3.81
C ALA A 19 -24.68 12.99 -4.66
N ILE A 20 -24.24 12.58 -5.84
CA ILE A 20 -23.59 13.43 -6.83
C ILE A 20 -24.51 13.50 -8.07
N PRO A 21 -25.03 14.68 -8.43
CA PRO A 21 -25.88 14.82 -9.62
C PRO A 21 -25.13 14.45 -10.90
N SER A 22 -25.82 13.76 -11.81
CA SER A 22 -25.26 13.38 -13.12
C SER A 22 -24.71 14.60 -13.87
N GLY A 23 -23.53 14.43 -14.48
CA GLY A 23 -22.84 15.50 -15.22
C GLY A 23 -22.08 16.51 -14.34
N THR A 24 -22.08 16.35 -13.01
CA THR A 24 -21.35 17.26 -12.11
C THR A 24 -19.93 16.74 -11.85
N ILE A 25 -18.93 17.59 -12.09
CA ILE A 25 -17.57 17.35 -11.58
C ILE A 25 -17.56 17.68 -10.09
N PHE A 26 -17.49 16.63 -9.28
CA PHE A 26 -17.39 16.68 -7.84
C PHE A 26 -15.95 16.40 -7.42
N GLU A 27 -15.32 17.34 -6.73
CA GLU A 27 -13.95 17.19 -6.26
C GLU A 27 -13.95 16.98 -4.76
N LEU A 28 -13.14 16.03 -4.36
CA LEU A 28 -13.01 15.60 -3.01
C LEU A 28 -11.58 15.81 -2.54
N VAL A 29 -11.41 16.62 -1.49
CA VAL A 29 -10.10 17.05 -1.00
C VAL A 29 -9.94 16.59 0.45
N GLY A 30 -8.77 16.09 0.83
CA GLY A 30 -8.50 15.62 2.18
C GLY A 30 -7.79 14.28 2.21
N TYR A 31 -7.87 13.57 3.35
CA TYR A 31 -7.04 12.40 3.59
C TYR A 31 -7.63 11.09 3.05
N TRP A 32 -8.96 10.96 3.00
CA TRP A 32 -9.65 9.80 2.39
C TRP A 32 -9.20 8.43 2.89
N GLN A 33 -8.85 8.33 4.17
CA GLN A 33 -8.37 7.09 4.78
C GLN A 33 -9.50 6.19 5.26
N SER A 34 -10.74 6.42 4.83
CA SER A 34 -11.86 5.55 5.17
C SER A 34 -12.21 4.62 4.02
N TYR A 35 -11.98 3.32 4.23
CA TYR A 35 -12.19 2.32 3.18
C TYR A 35 -13.66 2.16 2.80
N LEU A 36 -14.60 2.53 3.68
CA LEU A 36 -16.05 2.44 3.44
C LEU A 36 -16.51 3.30 2.25
N HIS A 37 -15.77 4.35 1.90
CA HIS A 37 -16.02 5.11 0.67
C HIS A 37 -15.80 4.28 -0.60
N PHE A 38 -14.94 3.28 -0.50
CA PHE A 38 -14.37 2.56 -1.62
C PHE A 38 -14.71 1.07 -1.60
N ALA A 39 -15.21 0.54 -0.49
CA ALA A 39 -15.46 -0.89 -0.28
C ALA A 39 -16.38 -1.51 -1.35
N LYS A 40 -17.34 -0.75 -1.89
CA LYS A 40 -18.24 -1.22 -2.97
C LYS A 40 -17.57 -1.24 -4.35
N TYR A 41 -16.45 -0.55 -4.49
CA TYR A 41 -15.77 -0.28 -5.76
C TYR A 41 -14.32 -0.74 -5.73
N ASP A 42 -13.92 -1.60 -4.78
CA ASP A 42 -12.52 -1.91 -4.54
C ASP A 42 -11.89 -2.63 -5.74
N GLU A 43 -12.63 -3.55 -6.36
CA GLU A 43 -12.24 -4.23 -7.59
C GLU A 43 -12.12 -3.24 -8.76
N GLU A 44 -13.13 -2.41 -8.98
CA GLU A 44 -13.13 -1.40 -10.05
C GLU A 44 -11.99 -0.38 -9.86
N LEU A 45 -11.76 0.06 -8.62
CA LEU A 45 -10.71 1.00 -8.27
C LEU A 45 -9.34 0.42 -8.61
N ARG A 46 -9.06 -0.81 -8.18
CA ARG A 46 -7.77 -1.46 -8.43
C ARG A 46 -7.58 -1.83 -9.90
N GLN A 47 -8.64 -2.23 -10.60
CA GLN A 47 -8.53 -2.76 -11.97
C GLN A 47 -8.64 -1.70 -13.06
N ARG A 48 -9.45 -0.66 -12.86
CA ARG A 48 -9.85 0.27 -13.93
C ARG A 48 -9.52 1.73 -13.65
N ILE A 49 -9.55 2.15 -12.38
CA ILE A 49 -9.37 3.57 -12.02
C ILE A 49 -7.91 3.86 -11.68
N PHE A 50 -7.31 3.09 -10.79
CA PHE A 50 -5.90 3.21 -10.46
C PHE A 50 -5.06 2.50 -11.52
N VAL A 51 -4.65 3.24 -12.54
CA VAL A 51 -3.85 2.74 -13.64
C VAL A 51 -2.55 3.52 -13.75
N ALA A 52 -1.44 2.78 -13.80
CA ALA A 52 -0.14 3.37 -14.07
C ALA A 52 -0.01 3.66 -15.57
N SER A 53 0.62 4.78 -15.92
CA SER A 53 0.97 5.06 -17.31
C SER A 53 1.99 4.04 -17.83
N GLN A 54 2.03 3.85 -19.15
CA GLN A 54 3.00 2.94 -19.77
C GLN A 54 4.46 3.30 -19.48
N SER A 55 4.77 4.59 -19.35
CA SER A 55 6.11 5.03 -18.99
C SER A 55 6.48 4.64 -17.55
N VAL A 56 5.54 4.75 -16.61
CA VAL A 56 5.73 4.34 -15.22
C VAL A 56 5.83 2.83 -15.10
N LEU A 57 4.98 2.06 -15.79
CA LEU A 57 5.07 0.59 -15.79
C LEU A 57 6.43 0.11 -16.33
N LYS A 58 6.90 0.68 -17.44
CA LYS A 58 8.24 0.38 -17.98
C LYS A 58 9.33 0.69 -16.96
N LYS A 59 9.31 1.89 -16.38
CA LYS A 59 10.28 2.31 -15.36
C LYS A 59 10.28 1.40 -14.13
N VAL A 60 9.11 1.04 -13.60
CA VAL A 60 9.00 0.15 -12.44
C VAL A 60 9.41 -1.29 -12.81
N SER A 61 9.11 -1.75 -14.02
CA SER A 61 9.52 -3.09 -14.47
C SER A 61 11.03 -3.31 -14.46
N THR A 62 11.83 -2.27 -14.70
CA THR A 62 13.29 -2.41 -14.70
C THR A 62 13.81 -2.80 -13.32
N PHE A 63 13.17 -2.31 -12.25
CA PHE A 63 13.49 -2.71 -10.88
C PHE A 63 13.35 -4.23 -10.69
N PHE A 64 12.21 -4.79 -11.09
CA PHE A 64 11.97 -6.23 -10.96
C PHE A 64 12.91 -7.03 -11.85
N ILE A 65 13.11 -6.62 -13.11
CA ILE A 65 14.03 -7.29 -14.03
C ILE A 65 15.46 -7.32 -13.47
N GLU A 66 15.94 -6.20 -12.91
CA GLU A 66 17.26 -6.14 -12.28
C GLU A 66 17.35 -7.01 -11.03
N PHE A 67 16.30 -7.05 -10.20
CA PHE A 67 16.23 -7.97 -9.08
C PHE A 67 16.36 -9.42 -9.54
N TYR A 68 15.51 -9.86 -10.48
CA TYR A 68 15.50 -11.25 -10.95
C TYR A 68 16.84 -11.63 -11.57
N GLN A 69 17.44 -10.71 -12.34
CA GLN A 69 18.74 -10.94 -12.95
C GLN A 69 19.85 -11.08 -11.90
N ARG A 70 19.86 -10.22 -10.87
CA ARG A 70 20.93 -10.21 -9.86
C ARG A 70 20.77 -11.29 -8.80
N GLN A 71 19.55 -11.55 -8.36
CA GLN A 71 19.27 -12.44 -7.22
C GLN A 71 18.95 -13.86 -7.67
N LEU A 72 18.28 -14.03 -8.82
CA LEU A 72 17.81 -15.33 -9.30
C LEU A 72 18.47 -15.77 -10.62
N GLY A 73 19.36 -14.95 -11.21
CA GLY A 73 20.21 -15.34 -12.33
C GLY A 73 19.54 -15.39 -13.70
N TYR A 74 18.32 -14.87 -13.84
CA TYR A 74 17.62 -14.82 -15.14
C TYR A 74 16.88 -13.51 -15.35
N ARG A 75 16.63 -13.17 -16.61
CA ARG A 75 16.00 -11.91 -17.00
C ARG A 75 14.57 -12.17 -17.50
N PRO A 76 13.52 -11.91 -16.69
CA PRO A 76 12.15 -12.12 -17.13
C PRO A 76 11.73 -11.11 -18.20
N GLN A 77 10.80 -11.51 -19.04
CA GLN A 77 10.11 -10.63 -19.98
C GLN A 77 8.68 -10.40 -19.48
N PHE A 78 8.38 -9.17 -19.09
CA PHE A 78 7.05 -8.79 -18.63
C PHE A 78 6.21 -8.20 -19.77
N LEU A 79 4.96 -8.65 -19.87
CA LEU A 79 3.95 -8.03 -20.73
C LEU A 79 3.28 -6.90 -19.95
N LEU A 80 3.65 -5.66 -20.26
CA LEU A 80 3.21 -4.46 -19.54
C LEU A 80 1.91 -3.87 -20.12
N GLU A 81 0.91 -4.69 -20.39
CA GLU A 81 -0.34 -4.23 -20.99
C GLU A 81 -1.11 -3.28 -20.06
N ASN A 82 -1.22 -3.67 -18.78
CA ASN A 82 -1.84 -2.89 -17.73
C ASN A 82 -1.29 -3.30 -16.36
N HIS A 83 -1.64 -2.50 -15.34
CA HIS A 83 -1.20 -2.69 -13.96
C HIS A 83 -1.51 -4.11 -13.42
N GLN A 84 -2.71 -4.62 -13.69
CA GLN A 84 -3.18 -5.91 -13.17
C GLN A 84 -2.49 -7.10 -13.82
N SER A 85 -2.31 -7.06 -15.15
CA SER A 85 -1.56 -8.08 -15.87
C SER A 85 -0.13 -8.17 -15.37
N PHE A 86 0.52 -7.02 -15.11
CA PHE A 86 1.87 -7.01 -14.57
C PHE A 86 1.92 -7.56 -13.14
N LYS A 87 1.00 -7.13 -12.27
CA LYS A 87 0.87 -7.67 -10.91
C LYS A 87 0.68 -9.19 -10.89
N LYS A 88 -0.21 -9.69 -11.76
CA LYS A 88 -0.46 -11.14 -11.89
C LYS A 88 0.81 -11.89 -12.28
N GLN A 89 1.57 -11.38 -13.27
CA GLN A 89 2.85 -11.97 -13.65
C GLN A 89 3.83 -12.01 -12.48
N LEU A 90 3.95 -10.92 -11.71
CA LEU A 90 4.82 -10.89 -10.52
C LEU A 90 4.42 -11.91 -9.46
N SER A 91 3.11 -12.16 -9.28
CA SER A 91 2.62 -13.13 -8.29
C SER A 91 2.82 -14.59 -8.65
N GLN A 92 3.00 -14.89 -9.95
CA GLN A 92 3.13 -16.26 -10.47
C GLN A 92 4.60 -16.64 -10.72
N LEU A 93 5.49 -15.65 -10.72
CA LEU A 93 6.88 -15.84 -11.09
C LEU A 93 7.70 -16.40 -9.91
N ASN A 94 8.28 -17.59 -10.09
CA ASN A 94 9.20 -18.24 -9.14
C ASN A 94 8.69 -18.37 -7.70
N SER A 95 7.38 -18.49 -7.49
CA SER A 95 6.76 -18.52 -6.15
C SER A 95 7.12 -17.32 -5.27
N THR A 96 7.60 -16.23 -5.87
CA THR A 96 8.06 -15.03 -5.15
C THR A 96 6.85 -14.27 -4.61
N THR A 97 6.88 -13.98 -3.31
CA THR A 97 5.88 -13.13 -2.68
C THR A 97 6.48 -11.74 -2.47
N TRP A 98 5.94 -10.73 -3.16
CA TRP A 98 6.37 -9.35 -2.96
C TRP A 98 5.56 -8.68 -1.85
N ILE A 99 6.25 -8.12 -0.88
CA ILE A 99 5.67 -7.35 0.22
C ILE A 99 6.17 -5.92 0.12
N GLY A 100 5.25 -4.97 -0.07
CA GLY A 100 5.57 -3.56 -0.05
C GLY A 100 5.76 -3.05 1.37
N ILE A 101 6.80 -2.27 1.64
CA ILE A 101 6.99 -1.57 2.90
C ILE A 101 6.98 -0.07 2.62
N HIS A 102 6.00 0.64 3.17
CA HIS A 102 6.03 2.09 3.19
C HIS A 102 6.48 2.58 4.56
N VAL A 103 7.54 3.40 4.59
CA VAL A 103 8.10 3.99 5.82
C VAL A 103 8.05 5.52 5.74
N ARG A 104 7.15 6.14 6.50
CA ARG A 104 7.00 7.59 6.67
C ARG A 104 7.77 8.06 7.90
N ARG A 105 8.66 9.03 7.73
CA ARG A 105 9.50 9.53 8.83
C ARG A 105 9.55 11.04 8.92
N SER A 106 9.87 11.75 7.84
CA SER A 106 10.37 13.13 7.90
C SER A 106 9.61 14.06 8.85
N ASP A 107 8.36 14.37 8.52
CA ASP A 107 7.44 15.20 9.30
C ASP A 107 6.84 14.45 10.52
N PHE A 108 6.99 13.14 10.59
CA PHE A 108 6.47 12.28 11.66
C PHE A 108 7.44 12.14 12.84
N ILE A 109 8.75 12.32 12.62
CA ILE A 109 9.76 12.30 13.67
C ILE A 109 9.54 13.43 14.69
N PRO A 110 9.39 14.72 14.29
CA PRO A 110 9.25 15.83 15.24
C PRO A 110 8.00 15.75 16.11
N ILE A 111 6.97 15.04 15.64
CA ILE A 111 5.69 14.85 16.34
C ILE A 111 5.60 13.48 17.04
N HIS A 112 6.69 12.70 17.09
CA HIS A 112 6.76 11.38 17.73
C HIS A 112 5.76 10.34 17.20
N TYR A 113 5.40 10.44 15.91
CA TYR A 113 4.48 9.53 15.23
C TYR A 113 5.17 8.54 14.30
N SER A 114 6.48 8.66 14.08
CA SER A 114 7.22 7.68 13.28
C SER A 114 7.10 6.29 13.90
N SER A 115 6.88 5.28 13.05
CA SER A 115 6.85 3.89 13.47
C SER A 115 8.19 3.44 14.04
N ASP A 116 8.14 2.54 15.01
CA ASP A 116 9.32 2.03 15.70
C ASP A 116 9.97 0.90 14.90
N ASP A 117 11.29 0.74 15.02
CA ASP A 117 12.05 -0.29 14.30
C ASP A 117 11.59 -1.70 14.65
N ALA A 118 11.24 -1.92 15.93
CA ALA A 118 10.74 -3.20 16.42
C ALA A 118 9.49 -3.65 15.64
N TYR A 119 8.54 -2.75 15.41
CA TYR A 119 7.36 -3.03 14.60
C TYR A 119 7.73 -3.47 13.18
N LEU A 120 8.62 -2.72 12.49
CA LEU A 120 9.02 -3.05 11.13
C LEU A 120 9.64 -4.45 11.08
N PHE A 121 10.48 -4.79 12.06
CA PHE A 121 11.10 -6.12 12.15
C PHE A 121 10.11 -7.23 12.49
N ASP A 122 9.15 -6.99 13.38
CA ASP A 122 8.11 -7.97 13.71
C ASP A 122 7.17 -8.23 12.53
N ALA A 123 6.83 -7.19 11.76
CA ALA A 123 6.05 -7.29 10.54
C ALA A 123 6.79 -8.08 9.44
N ILE A 124 8.08 -7.79 9.24
CA ILE A 124 8.94 -8.55 8.33
C ILE A 124 9.02 -10.02 8.75
N LYS A 125 9.18 -10.29 10.06
CA LYS A 125 9.23 -11.64 10.61
C LYS A 125 7.94 -12.39 10.32
N TYR A 126 6.78 -11.80 10.59
CA TYR A 126 5.47 -12.39 10.29
C TYR A 126 5.37 -12.85 8.82
N TYR A 127 5.70 -11.97 7.87
CA TYR A 127 5.61 -12.32 6.46
C TYR A 127 6.66 -13.36 6.04
N THR A 128 7.85 -13.33 6.64
CA THR A 128 8.90 -14.31 6.36
C THR A 128 8.52 -15.71 6.87
N GLU A 129 7.86 -15.80 8.02
CA GLU A 129 7.37 -17.07 8.57
C GLU A 129 6.19 -17.65 7.76
N ARG A 130 5.35 -16.79 7.18
CA ARG A 130 4.18 -17.18 6.39
C ARG A 130 4.48 -17.45 4.92
N TYR A 131 5.44 -16.75 4.34
CA TYR A 131 5.79 -16.81 2.91
C TYR A 131 7.30 -17.10 2.77
N PRO A 132 7.69 -18.37 2.52
CA PRO A 132 9.11 -18.79 2.47
C PRO A 132 9.96 -18.04 1.44
N TYR A 133 9.35 -17.51 0.38
CA TYR A 133 10.00 -16.73 -0.68
C TYR A 133 9.57 -15.25 -0.66
N ALA A 134 9.45 -14.69 0.54
CA ALA A 134 9.13 -13.29 0.78
C ALA A 134 10.30 -12.37 0.42
N HIS A 135 10.05 -11.42 -0.48
CA HIS A 135 10.93 -10.31 -0.82
C HIS A 135 10.23 -8.98 -0.56
N PHE A 136 10.97 -8.02 -0.02
CA PHE A 136 10.42 -6.76 0.46
C PHE A 136 10.90 -5.59 -0.39
N ILE A 137 9.98 -4.71 -0.78
CA ILE A 137 10.28 -3.47 -1.50
C ILE A 137 9.97 -2.29 -0.60
N VAL A 138 10.95 -1.45 -0.29
CA VAL A 138 10.84 -0.34 0.65
C VAL A 138 10.78 0.98 -0.09
N ALA A 139 9.67 1.70 0.03
CA ALA A 139 9.58 3.12 -0.32
C ALA A 139 9.53 3.95 0.97
N SER A 140 10.23 5.08 0.97
CA SER A 140 10.30 5.95 2.14
C SER A 140 10.63 7.37 1.72
N ASP A 141 10.16 8.34 2.50
CA ASP A 141 10.63 9.72 2.43
C ASP A 141 12.01 9.92 3.11
N ASP A 142 12.49 8.92 3.84
CA ASP A 142 13.85 8.84 4.40
C ASP A 142 14.54 7.51 3.99
N LYS A 143 14.90 7.42 2.71
CA LYS A 143 15.63 6.26 2.14
C LYS A 143 16.99 6.04 2.80
N SER A 144 17.65 7.10 3.29
CA SER A 144 18.94 7.00 3.97
C SER A 144 18.83 6.25 5.30
N TYR A 145 17.77 6.52 6.06
CA TYR A 145 17.44 5.76 7.25
C TYR A 145 17.15 4.29 6.93
N CYS A 146 16.24 4.03 5.99
CA CYS A 146 15.87 2.66 5.62
C CYS A 146 17.08 1.84 5.13
N LYS A 147 18.01 2.47 4.40
CA LYS A 147 19.24 1.83 3.94
C LYS A 147 20.12 1.39 5.11
N LYS A 148 20.20 2.19 6.18
CA LYS A 148 20.95 1.84 7.39
C LYS A 148 20.22 0.75 8.19
N LEU A 149 18.91 0.89 8.36
CA LEU A 149 18.07 -0.03 9.11
C LEU A 149 18.10 -1.46 8.53
N PHE A 150 18.03 -1.58 7.20
CA PHE A 150 17.93 -2.86 6.50
C PHE A 150 19.26 -3.35 5.88
N ARG A 151 20.39 -2.71 6.19
CA ARG A 151 21.70 -2.97 5.53
C ARG A 151 22.15 -4.43 5.47
N ASN A 152 21.73 -5.26 6.43
CA ASN A 152 22.17 -6.66 6.57
C ASN A 152 21.07 -7.65 6.12
N ARG A 153 20.07 -7.22 5.37
CA ARG A 153 18.96 -8.06 4.91
C ARG A 153 18.94 -8.16 3.40
N SER A 154 19.34 -9.32 2.87
CA SER A 154 19.49 -9.58 1.43
C SER A 154 18.16 -9.62 0.66
N ASN A 155 17.05 -9.86 1.35
CA ASN A 155 15.71 -9.94 0.75
C ASN A 155 14.92 -8.61 0.83
N ILE A 156 15.57 -7.51 1.21
CA ILE A 156 14.93 -6.18 1.32
C ILE A 156 15.61 -5.21 0.34
N PHE A 157 14.79 -4.57 -0.48
CA PHE A 157 15.23 -3.71 -1.57
C PHE A 157 14.57 -2.34 -1.46
N LEU A 158 15.37 -1.27 -1.43
CA LEU A 158 14.84 0.09 -1.44
C LEU A 158 14.51 0.52 -2.87
N THR A 159 13.43 1.28 -3.05
CA THR A 159 13.14 1.90 -4.33
C THR A 159 14.24 2.90 -4.71
N PRO A 160 14.56 3.05 -6.02
CA PRO A 160 15.61 3.95 -6.48
C PRO A 160 15.40 5.40 -6.02
N GLN A 161 16.48 6.16 -5.85
CA GLN A 161 16.38 7.60 -5.54
C GLN A 161 15.75 8.41 -6.68
N THR A 162 15.78 7.88 -7.91
CA THR A 162 15.18 8.48 -9.10
C THR A 162 13.67 8.23 -9.22
N PHE A 163 13.08 7.46 -8.30
CA PHE A 163 11.64 7.24 -8.27
C PHE A 163 10.94 8.46 -7.69
N SER A 164 9.90 8.90 -8.39
CA SER A 164 8.94 9.87 -7.88
C SER A 164 7.99 9.21 -6.90
N VAL A 165 7.22 10.02 -6.16
CA VAL A 165 6.13 9.56 -5.28
C VAL A 165 5.12 8.67 -6.05
N GLY A 166 4.86 8.98 -7.32
CA GLY A 166 3.99 8.17 -8.17
C GLY A 166 4.61 6.82 -8.54
N ASP A 167 5.92 6.78 -8.80
CA ASP A 167 6.63 5.51 -9.07
C ASP A 167 6.63 4.61 -7.82
N ASP A 168 6.85 5.19 -6.64
CA ASP A 168 6.78 4.49 -5.35
C ASP A 168 5.36 3.94 -5.08
N LEU A 169 4.31 4.71 -5.39
CA LEU A 169 2.93 4.23 -5.23
C LEU A 169 2.62 3.06 -6.18
N VAL A 170 3.08 3.13 -7.43
CA VAL A 170 2.87 2.08 -8.42
C VAL A 170 3.64 0.81 -8.05
N ILE A 171 4.91 0.90 -7.66
CA ILE A 171 5.68 -0.31 -7.31
C ILE A 171 5.15 -0.99 -6.05
N LEU A 172 4.71 -0.23 -5.05
CA LEU A 172 4.13 -0.81 -3.85
C LEU A 172 2.76 -1.44 -4.10
N SER A 173 1.91 -0.84 -4.94
CA SER A 173 0.60 -1.43 -5.30
C SER A 173 0.69 -2.69 -6.16
N LEU A 174 1.83 -2.92 -6.83
CA LEU A 174 2.12 -4.19 -7.52
C LEU A 174 2.44 -5.35 -6.57
N CYS A 175 2.73 -5.07 -5.29
CA CYS A 175 3.01 -6.11 -4.29
C CYS A 175 1.73 -6.88 -3.90
N GLN A 176 1.90 -8.12 -3.43
CA GLN A 176 0.81 -8.96 -2.95
C GLN A 176 0.36 -8.57 -1.53
N HIS A 177 1.30 -8.17 -0.68
CA HIS A 177 1.04 -7.79 0.71
C HIS A 177 1.73 -6.48 1.06
N SER A 178 1.41 -5.91 2.22
CA SER A 178 1.99 -4.64 2.64
C SER A 178 2.29 -4.56 4.13
N ILE A 179 3.34 -3.79 4.44
CA ILE A 179 3.66 -3.24 5.75
C ILE A 179 3.60 -1.72 5.58
N ILE A 180 2.79 -1.04 6.38
CA ILE A 180 2.59 0.40 6.22
C ILE A 180 2.78 1.11 7.56
N THR A 181 3.52 2.20 7.55
CA THR A 181 3.53 3.18 8.64
C THR A 181 2.42 4.21 8.45
N GLY A 182 2.21 5.07 9.45
CA GLY A 182 1.19 6.12 9.40
C GLY A 182 1.29 7.07 8.18
N GLY A 183 0.14 7.64 7.81
CA GLY A 183 -0.01 8.59 6.70
C GLY A 183 -0.88 8.06 5.54
N THR A 184 -1.38 8.97 4.70
CA THR A 184 -2.25 8.65 3.55
C THR A 184 -1.56 7.85 2.47
N PHE A 185 -0.28 8.11 2.24
CA PHE A 185 0.47 7.39 1.23
C PHE A 185 0.54 5.90 1.57
N GLY A 186 0.94 5.56 2.81
CA GLY A 186 0.96 4.18 3.30
C GLY A 186 -0.42 3.53 3.17
N TRP A 187 -1.47 4.24 3.59
CA TRP A 187 -2.85 3.81 3.44
C TRP A 187 -3.21 3.38 2.01
N TRP A 188 -2.96 4.26 1.03
CA TRP A 188 -3.28 3.98 -0.37
C TRP A 188 -2.43 2.85 -0.93
N THR A 189 -1.15 2.76 -0.56
CA THR A 189 -0.29 1.65 -1.02
C THR A 189 -0.83 0.30 -0.59
N GLY A 190 -1.23 0.14 0.69
CA GLY A 190 -1.82 -1.10 1.20
C GLY A 190 -3.20 -1.39 0.60
N TYR A 191 -4.04 -0.36 0.49
CA TYR A 191 -5.37 -0.50 -0.11
C TYR A 191 -5.31 -0.98 -1.56
N LEU A 192 -4.43 -0.39 -2.36
CA LEU A 192 -4.25 -0.72 -3.78
C LEU A 192 -3.52 -2.07 -3.97
N ALA A 193 -2.65 -2.45 -3.03
CA ALA A 193 -2.05 -3.78 -3.02
C ALA A 193 -3.08 -4.90 -2.81
N GLY A 194 -4.13 -4.67 -2.02
CA GLY A 194 -5.30 -5.55 -1.97
C GLY A 194 -5.08 -6.95 -1.39
N GLY A 195 -3.96 -7.20 -0.70
CA GLY A 195 -3.77 -8.40 0.13
C GLY A 195 -3.69 -8.07 1.62
N GLU A 196 -3.06 -8.95 2.40
CA GLU A 196 -2.75 -8.68 3.81
C GLU A 196 -1.96 -7.37 3.96
N VAL A 197 -2.39 -6.53 4.90
CA VAL A 197 -1.71 -5.29 5.26
C VAL A 197 -1.44 -5.32 6.75
N ILE A 198 -0.21 -4.97 7.13
CA ILE A 198 0.22 -4.84 8.51
C ILE A 198 0.49 -3.38 8.82
N HIS A 199 -0.02 -2.87 9.93
CA HIS A 199 0.21 -1.48 10.38
C HIS A 199 0.41 -1.41 11.90
N ASP A 200 1.12 -0.39 12.40
CA ASP A 200 1.52 -0.27 13.81
C ASP A 200 0.77 0.77 14.61
N LYS A 201 0.39 1.87 13.95
CA LYS A 201 -0.15 3.04 14.63
C LYS A 201 -1.48 3.45 14.00
N ILE A 202 -2.50 3.49 14.84
CA ILE A 202 -3.73 4.24 14.54
C ILE A 202 -3.35 5.72 14.69
N TYR A 203 -3.30 6.44 13.57
CA TYR A 203 -3.02 7.87 13.55
C TYR A 203 -4.11 8.62 14.36
N PRO A 204 -3.77 9.37 15.42
CA PRO A 204 -4.73 10.15 16.21
C PRO A 204 -5.07 11.45 15.49
N SER A 205 -5.72 11.37 14.33
CA SER A 205 -6.24 12.55 13.62
C SER A 205 -7.53 13.12 14.25
N GLY A 206 -7.86 12.75 15.49
CA GLY A 206 -9.15 13.07 16.12
C GLY A 206 -10.31 12.21 15.60
N CYS A 207 -10.00 11.12 14.91
CA CYS A 207 -10.96 10.31 14.16
C CYS A 207 -11.47 9.13 14.98
N SER A 208 -12.73 8.76 14.79
CA SER A 208 -13.37 7.75 15.64
C SER A 208 -12.71 6.36 15.46
N ARG A 209 -12.35 5.73 16.58
CA ARG A 209 -11.39 4.63 16.69
C ARG A 209 -11.82 3.27 16.10
N ARG A 210 -13.05 3.09 15.61
CA ARG A 210 -13.64 1.73 15.59
C ARG A 210 -13.90 1.07 14.24
N GLU A 211 -14.07 1.78 13.13
CA GLU A 211 -14.64 1.10 11.94
C GLU A 211 -14.10 1.57 10.58
N TYR A 212 -13.25 2.60 10.55
CA TYR A 212 -13.13 3.42 9.34
C TYR A 212 -11.78 3.31 8.65
N TYR A 213 -10.69 3.16 9.39
CA TYR A 213 -9.38 3.41 8.81
C TYR A 213 -8.89 2.35 7.87
N TYR A 214 -9.13 1.09 8.15
CA TYR A 214 -8.56 0.03 7.35
C TYR A 214 -9.65 -1.04 7.31
N PRO A 215 -9.90 -1.68 6.15
CA PRO A 215 -10.58 -2.97 6.16
C PRO A 215 -9.90 -3.86 7.20
N PRO A 216 -10.51 -4.97 7.66
CA PRO A 216 -9.95 -5.89 8.65
C PRO A 216 -8.53 -6.40 8.28
N TRP A 217 -7.54 -5.59 8.60
CA TRP A 217 -6.12 -5.76 8.28
C TRP A 217 -5.37 -5.97 9.60
N PHE A 218 -4.19 -6.55 9.53
CA PHE A 218 -3.49 -7.07 10.70
C PHE A 218 -2.77 -5.94 11.48
N LEU A 219 -3.17 -5.73 12.73
CA LEU A 219 -2.49 -4.93 13.76
C LEU A 219 -1.51 -5.77 14.59
N ILE A 220 -0.21 -5.46 14.55
CA ILE A 220 0.81 -6.24 15.29
C ILE A 220 0.87 -5.89 16.80
N ASP A 221 0.16 -4.87 17.26
CA ASP A 221 0.09 -4.44 18.66
C ASP A 221 -0.80 -5.33 19.56
N GLY A 222 -0.86 -6.62 19.24
CA GLY A 222 -1.27 -7.67 20.17
C GLY A 222 -2.68 -8.22 20.00
N ASN A 223 -3.47 -7.76 19.04
CA ASN A 223 -4.69 -8.45 18.62
C ASN A 223 -5.06 -8.12 17.17
N VAL A 224 -5.00 -9.13 16.30
CA VAL A 224 -5.74 -9.10 15.03
C VAL A 224 -6.93 -10.03 15.08
N ARG A 225 -8.12 -9.46 15.04
CA ARG A 225 -9.33 -10.19 14.68
C ARG A 225 -9.31 -10.38 13.17
N ALA A 226 -9.00 -11.60 12.74
CA ALA A 226 -9.14 -11.97 11.34
C ALA A 226 -10.57 -11.67 10.86
N HIS A 227 -10.72 -11.21 9.63
CA HIS A 227 -11.97 -11.45 8.94
C HIS A 227 -12.06 -12.93 8.59
N LYS A 228 -12.98 -13.63 9.27
CA LYS A 228 -13.75 -14.76 8.76
C LYS A 228 -15.18 -14.49 9.21
N ASN A 229 -16.11 -14.26 8.28
CA ASN A 229 -17.51 -13.87 8.51
C ASN A 229 -17.73 -12.48 9.10
N THR A 230 -17.52 -11.48 8.27
CA THR A 230 -18.20 -10.22 8.51
C THR A 230 -19.20 -10.08 7.37
N GLU A 231 -20.41 -10.52 7.67
CA GLU A 231 -21.61 -10.13 6.96
C GLU A 231 -21.80 -8.63 7.20
N TYR A 232 -21.10 -7.79 6.44
CA TYR A 232 -21.54 -6.40 6.29
C TYR A 232 -22.66 -6.40 5.25
N ILE A 233 -23.90 -6.52 5.72
CA ILE A 233 -25.07 -6.12 4.94
C ILE A 233 -25.07 -4.59 4.96
N LEU A 234 -24.93 -4.00 3.77
CA LEU A 234 -25.02 -2.56 3.53
C LEU A 234 -26.44 -2.03 3.75
#